data_AF-A0A2G1ZWP9-F1
#
_entry.id   AF-A0A2G1ZWP9-F1
#
_cell.length_a   1.000
_cell.length_b   1.000
_cell.length_c   1.000
_cell.angle_alpha   90.00
_cell.angle_beta   90.00
_cell.angle_gamma   90.00
#
_symmetry.space_group_name_H-M   'P 1'
#
loop_
_entity.id
_entity.type
_entity.pdbx_description
1 polymer ?
#
loop_
_entity_poly.entity_id
_entity_poly.type
_entity_poly.pdbx_seq_one_letter_code
_entity_poly.pdbx_strand_id
1 'polypeptide(L)'
;MFTQEAVLSFEARQPDVLRSASSFTRLDESTRVKVIELAREEANTGKTLNQAALQVSEQIGRGHETVRQILRKHDQESDDPIFEESGPLTSTQRRFAYRAWRRAIEPGDIAARLGKPRPAVQRVTADERAGVLRGLLPVIRDGLDTAPDEIGTETKYAREGIGLPGPTGLAELLALSRAVTVMPPAEEKARAKIYVALRARAASAIVELVAHGVHAPDVDRIETDLRWAARIKAELVRSQLPNILRTIESRLGHEAEAVGGSKLRAMMGSLMKATCTAIDRHHPSTGGRLAAPVLLSCDRAMRDMMLRLSIKPMSQAQPGRARRVIGSGERIADFTQRICAWQPSIEPDIRLRRGLDAISEDHAELLRLRFGLAPTAAGHPLTLAELSHRLGSRPLHVARSERAAIRNAIASTRQARA
;
A
#
# COMPACT_ATOMS: atom_id res chain seq x y z
N MET A 1 -44.37 9.19 1.20
CA MET A 1 -45.79 8.78 1.29
C MET A 1 -46.28 8.59 -0.13
N PHE A 2 -46.80 7.42 -0.51
CA PHE A 2 -47.32 7.19 -1.86
C PHE A 2 -48.75 7.76 -1.97
N THR A 3 -49.10 8.32 -3.13
CA THR A 3 -50.45 8.86 -3.40
C THR A 3 -51.41 7.73 -3.76
N GLN A 4 -52.69 7.90 -3.42
CA GLN A 4 -53.73 6.87 -3.65
C GLN A 4 -53.88 6.50 -5.14
N GLU A 5 -53.76 7.48 -6.04
CA GLU A 5 -53.78 7.25 -7.49
C GLU A 5 -52.60 6.41 -7.98
N ALA A 6 -51.40 6.60 -7.41
CA ALA A 6 -50.23 5.82 -7.78
C ALA A 6 -50.35 4.35 -7.37
N VAL A 7 -51.00 4.08 -6.23
CA VAL A 7 -51.28 2.71 -5.78
C VAL A 7 -52.30 2.03 -6.69
N LEU A 8 -53.42 2.68 -7.00
CA LEU A 8 -54.45 2.12 -7.89
C LEU A 8 -53.91 1.86 -9.32
N SER A 9 -53.04 2.74 -9.83
CA SER A 9 -52.39 2.57 -11.13
C SER A 9 -51.42 1.38 -11.16
N PHE A 10 -50.70 1.16 -10.05
CA PHE A 10 -49.82 0.00 -9.89
C PHE A 10 -50.63 -1.31 -9.81
N GLU A 11 -51.74 -1.29 -9.06
CA GLU A 11 -52.63 -2.46 -8.92
C GLU A 11 -53.25 -2.90 -10.25
N ALA A 12 -53.66 -1.95 -11.08
CA ALA A 12 -54.21 -2.24 -12.41
C ALA A 12 -53.17 -2.77 -13.40
N ARG A 13 -51.89 -2.37 -13.27
CA ARG A 13 -50.83 -2.71 -14.23
C ARG A 13 -50.08 -3.99 -13.92
N GLN A 14 -50.07 -4.44 -12.66
CA GLN A 14 -49.27 -5.57 -12.21
C GLN A 14 -50.10 -6.58 -11.37
N PRO A 15 -51.21 -7.11 -11.91
CA PRO A 15 -52.09 -8.02 -11.17
C PRO A 15 -51.38 -9.34 -10.79
N ASP A 16 -50.43 -9.81 -11.60
CA ASP A 16 -49.71 -11.06 -11.34
C ASP A 16 -48.65 -10.90 -10.23
N VAL A 17 -48.01 -9.73 -10.14
CA VAL A 17 -47.10 -9.39 -9.03
C VAL A 17 -47.87 -9.32 -7.71
N LEU A 18 -49.10 -8.80 -7.74
CA LEU A 18 -49.98 -8.76 -6.55
C LEU A 18 -50.48 -10.15 -6.14
N ARG A 19 -50.81 -11.03 -7.08
CA ARG A 19 -51.10 -12.45 -6.75
C ARG A 19 -49.88 -13.17 -6.19
N SER A 20 -48.69 -12.89 -6.71
CA SER A 20 -47.45 -13.43 -6.15
C SER A 20 -47.14 -12.84 -4.77
N ALA A 21 -47.43 -11.56 -4.53
CA ALA A 21 -47.19 -10.89 -3.26
C ALA A 21 -48.22 -11.26 -2.19
N SER A 22 -49.48 -11.56 -2.55
CA SER A 22 -50.50 -12.04 -1.62
C SER A 22 -50.23 -13.47 -1.11
N SER A 23 -49.36 -14.22 -1.79
CA SER A 23 -48.85 -15.52 -1.33
C SER A 23 -47.79 -15.41 -0.20
N PHE A 24 -47.29 -14.20 0.11
CA PHE A 24 -46.44 -13.96 1.27
C PHE A 24 -47.27 -14.00 2.56
N THR A 25 -47.62 -15.21 2.97
CA THR A 25 -48.13 -15.48 4.30
C THR A 25 -47.06 -15.14 5.33
N ARG A 26 -47.43 -14.48 6.44
CA ARG A 26 -46.55 -14.40 7.62
C ARG A 26 -46.16 -15.85 7.97
N LEU A 27 -44.86 -16.10 8.05
CA LEU A 27 -44.31 -17.40 8.43
C LEU A 27 -44.93 -17.84 9.76
N ASP A 28 -45.72 -18.89 9.70
CA ASP A 28 -46.25 -19.63 10.83
C ASP A 28 -45.10 -20.33 11.56
N GLU A 29 -45.20 -20.40 12.89
CA GLU A 29 -44.17 -21.02 13.73
C GLU A 29 -43.94 -22.49 13.33
N SER A 30 -44.99 -23.19 12.92
CA SER A 30 -44.93 -24.57 12.42
C SER A 30 -44.04 -24.73 11.20
N THR A 31 -44.13 -23.83 10.20
CA THR A 31 -43.23 -23.86 9.05
C THR A 31 -41.78 -23.58 9.47
N ARG A 32 -41.56 -22.68 10.44
CA ARG A 32 -40.21 -22.39 10.93
C ARG A 32 -39.57 -23.62 11.59
N VAL A 33 -40.29 -24.31 12.47
CA VAL A 33 -39.83 -25.54 13.12
C VAL A 33 -39.51 -26.61 12.08
N LYS A 34 -40.39 -26.79 11.08
CA LYS A 34 -40.18 -27.77 10.01
C LYS A 34 -38.96 -27.48 9.13
N VAL A 35 -38.70 -26.20 8.85
CA VAL A 35 -37.47 -25.75 8.16
C VAL A 35 -36.23 -26.14 8.97
N ILE A 36 -36.25 -25.94 10.29
CA ILE A 36 -35.14 -26.25 11.20
C ILE A 36 -34.88 -27.76 11.27
N GLU A 37 -35.93 -28.58 11.42
CA GLU A 37 -35.81 -30.05 11.48
C GLU A 37 -35.21 -30.62 10.20
N LEU A 38 -35.77 -30.27 9.04
CA LEU A 38 -35.26 -30.72 7.75
C LEU A 38 -33.83 -30.24 7.52
N ALA A 39 -33.50 -29.01 7.91
CA ALA A 39 -32.13 -28.53 7.81
C ALA A 39 -31.14 -29.27 8.72
N ARG A 40 -31.55 -29.76 9.90
CA ARG A 40 -30.72 -30.65 10.74
C ARG A 40 -30.46 -31.99 10.07
N GLU A 41 -31.47 -32.58 9.44
CA GLU A 41 -31.29 -33.80 8.66
C GLU A 41 -30.29 -33.58 7.52
N GLU A 42 -30.41 -32.47 6.79
CA GLU A 42 -29.48 -32.13 5.73
C GLU A 42 -28.06 -31.84 6.25
N ALA A 43 -27.93 -31.16 7.40
CA ALA A 43 -26.65 -30.90 8.05
C ALA A 43 -25.94 -32.19 8.47
N ASN A 44 -26.68 -33.18 8.98
CA ASN A 44 -26.15 -34.51 9.34
C ASN A 44 -25.57 -35.27 8.13
N THR A 45 -26.00 -34.93 6.91
CA THR A 45 -25.41 -35.46 5.67
C THR A 45 -24.17 -34.69 5.20
N GLY A 46 -23.71 -33.71 5.97
CA GLY A 46 -22.52 -32.89 5.69
C GLY A 46 -22.77 -31.71 4.75
N LYS A 47 -24.02 -31.30 4.53
CA LYS A 47 -24.34 -30.18 3.64
C LYS A 47 -24.14 -28.84 4.31
N THR A 48 -23.74 -27.84 3.51
CA THR A 48 -23.64 -26.45 3.96
C THR A 48 -25.02 -25.80 4.08
N LEU A 49 -25.15 -24.71 4.85
CA LEU A 49 -26.42 -23.98 5.04
C LEU A 49 -27.06 -23.62 3.70
N ASN A 50 -26.29 -23.18 2.69
CA ASN A 50 -26.85 -22.86 1.38
C ASN A 50 -27.41 -24.07 0.63
N GLN A 51 -26.74 -25.22 0.73
CA GLN A 51 -27.20 -26.46 0.09
C GLN A 51 -28.44 -27.00 0.80
N ALA A 52 -28.43 -27.01 2.14
CA ALA A 52 -29.59 -27.35 2.95
C ALA A 52 -30.75 -26.40 2.67
N ALA A 53 -30.51 -25.09 2.63
CA ALA A 53 -31.53 -24.10 2.30
C ALA A 53 -32.14 -24.35 0.91
N LEU A 54 -31.35 -24.77 -0.08
CA LEU A 54 -31.86 -25.08 -1.42
C LEU A 54 -32.80 -26.28 -1.39
N GLN A 55 -32.36 -27.39 -0.80
CA GLN A 55 -33.19 -28.61 -0.73
C GLN A 55 -34.43 -28.44 0.14
N VAL A 56 -34.30 -27.79 1.30
CA VAL A 56 -35.42 -27.48 2.18
C VAL A 56 -36.42 -26.53 1.49
N SER A 57 -35.93 -25.59 0.66
CA SER A 57 -36.80 -24.70 -0.11
C SER A 57 -37.62 -25.44 -1.17
N GLU A 58 -37.03 -26.45 -1.83
CA GLU A 58 -37.70 -27.32 -2.80
C GLU A 58 -38.77 -28.20 -2.11
N GLN A 59 -38.47 -28.73 -0.93
CA GLN A 59 -39.40 -29.62 -0.19
C GLN A 59 -40.61 -28.88 0.40
N ILE A 60 -40.41 -27.65 0.89
CA ILE A 60 -41.46 -26.88 1.59
C ILE A 60 -42.19 -25.93 0.61
N GLY A 61 -41.68 -25.76 -0.62
CA GLY A 61 -42.26 -24.85 -1.61
C GLY A 61 -42.13 -23.37 -1.22
N ARG A 62 -41.00 -23.00 -0.59
CA ARG A 62 -40.71 -21.61 -0.18
C ARG A 62 -39.51 -21.07 -0.94
N GLY A 63 -39.36 -19.75 -0.99
CA GLY A 63 -38.20 -19.13 -1.63
C GLY A 63 -36.89 -19.51 -0.94
N HIS A 64 -35.86 -19.83 -1.73
CA HIS A 64 -34.52 -20.21 -1.24
C HIS A 64 -33.94 -19.21 -0.22
N GLU A 65 -34.00 -17.91 -0.52
CA GLU A 65 -33.50 -16.86 0.38
C GLU A 65 -34.32 -16.77 1.68
N THR A 66 -35.62 -17.06 1.64
CA THR A 66 -36.48 -17.08 2.84
C THR A 66 -36.05 -18.19 3.80
N VAL A 67 -35.84 -19.40 3.29
CA VAL A 67 -35.36 -20.54 4.08
C VAL A 67 -33.96 -20.24 4.64
N ARG A 68 -33.06 -19.72 3.80
CA ARG A 68 -31.71 -19.33 4.20
C ARG A 68 -31.71 -18.30 5.33
N GLN A 69 -32.59 -17.29 5.30
CA GLN A 69 -32.72 -16.30 6.36
C GLN A 69 -33.27 -16.90 7.66
N ILE A 70 -34.22 -17.84 7.58
CA ILE A 70 -34.73 -18.56 8.76
C ILE A 70 -33.60 -19.34 9.44
N LEU A 71 -32.85 -20.13 8.68
CA LEU A 71 -31.75 -20.94 9.21
C LEU A 71 -30.65 -20.06 9.81
N ARG A 72 -30.27 -18.99 9.11
CA ARG A 72 -29.27 -18.04 9.61
C ARG A 72 -29.71 -17.33 10.89
N LYS A 73 -31.00 -16.99 11.00
CA LYS A 73 -31.56 -16.37 12.20
C LYS A 73 -31.58 -17.36 13.36
N HIS A 74 -32.00 -18.60 13.11
CA HIS A 74 -31.98 -19.68 14.10
C HIS A 74 -30.56 -19.94 14.63
N ASP A 75 -29.57 -20.12 13.75
CA ASP A 75 -28.17 -20.35 14.15
C ASP A 75 -27.54 -19.16 14.91
N GLN A 76 -28.09 -17.95 14.77
CA GLN A 76 -27.63 -16.76 15.50
C GLN A 76 -28.29 -16.60 16.87
N GLU A 77 -29.52 -17.08 17.03
CA GLU A 77 -30.35 -16.87 18.23
C GLU A 77 -30.44 -18.13 19.12
N SER A 78 -30.09 -19.31 18.60
CA SER A 78 -30.15 -20.58 19.31
C SER A 78 -28.83 -20.93 20.00
N ASP A 79 -28.93 -21.57 21.17
CA ASP A 79 -27.80 -22.18 21.88
C ASP A 79 -27.30 -23.48 21.20
N ASP A 80 -28.05 -24.01 20.24
CA ASP A 80 -27.73 -25.23 19.47
C ASP A 80 -27.83 -24.98 17.96
N PRO A 81 -26.86 -24.25 17.37
CA PRO A 81 -26.86 -23.92 15.95
C PRO A 81 -26.73 -25.17 15.08
N ILE A 82 -27.48 -25.22 13.99
CA ILE A 82 -27.52 -26.33 13.04
C ILE A 82 -26.26 -26.34 12.18
N PHE A 83 -25.87 -25.16 11.70
CA PHE A 83 -24.66 -25.00 10.89
C PHE A 83 -23.62 -24.20 11.66
N GLU A 84 -22.39 -24.71 11.67
CA GLU A 84 -21.21 -23.93 12.04
C GLU A 84 -20.83 -22.93 10.92
N GLU A 85 -21.81 -22.29 10.28
CA GLU A 85 -21.54 -21.24 9.32
C GLU A 85 -20.95 -20.04 10.06
N SER A 86 -19.63 -20.01 10.04
CA SER A 86 -18.84 -18.87 10.37
C SER A 86 -19.30 -17.67 9.54
N GLY A 87 -20.19 -16.85 10.10
CA GLY A 87 -20.70 -15.63 9.48
C GLY A 87 -19.60 -14.68 8.98
N PRO A 88 -19.97 -13.60 8.27
CA PRO A 88 -18.99 -12.66 7.71
C PRO A 88 -17.99 -12.20 8.77
N LEU A 89 -16.73 -12.01 8.36
CA LEU A 89 -15.69 -11.57 9.31
C LEU A 89 -16.11 -10.24 9.95
N THR A 90 -16.10 -10.21 11.28
CA THR A 90 -16.38 -8.98 12.04
C THR A 90 -15.30 -7.93 11.78
N SER A 91 -15.58 -6.65 12.02
CA SER A 91 -14.58 -5.58 11.82
C SER A 91 -13.26 -5.84 12.56
N THR A 92 -13.32 -6.42 13.77
CA THR A 92 -12.15 -6.84 14.55
C THR A 92 -11.37 -7.97 13.87
N GLN A 93 -12.08 -8.98 13.34
CA GLN A 93 -11.45 -10.09 12.59
C GLN A 93 -10.83 -9.61 11.29
N ARG A 94 -11.47 -8.68 10.56
CA ARG A 94 -10.92 -8.08 9.34
C ARG A 94 -9.62 -7.31 9.63
N ARG A 95 -9.61 -6.47 10.68
CA ARG A 95 -8.40 -5.78 11.15
C ARG A 95 -7.30 -6.75 11.60
N PHE A 96 -7.65 -7.86 12.25
CA PHE A 96 -6.69 -8.91 12.60
C PHE A 96 -6.08 -9.55 11.35
N ALA A 97 -6.93 -10.01 10.41
CA ALA A 97 -6.51 -10.65 9.17
C ALA A 97 -5.55 -9.76 8.37
N TYR A 98 -5.92 -8.48 8.20
CA TYR A 98 -5.06 -7.52 7.49
C TYR A 98 -3.71 -7.29 8.20
N ARG A 99 -3.70 -7.13 9.54
CA ARG A 99 -2.46 -6.96 10.33
C ARG A 99 -1.57 -8.20 10.32
N ALA A 100 -2.15 -9.39 10.30
CA ALA A 100 -1.41 -10.65 10.20
C ALA A 100 -0.82 -10.82 8.79
N TRP A 101 -1.62 -10.54 7.76
CA TRP A 101 -1.17 -10.56 6.37
C TRP A 101 -0.04 -9.56 6.10
N ARG A 102 -0.11 -8.34 6.65
CA ARG A 102 0.97 -7.33 6.56
C ARG A 102 2.29 -7.79 7.19
N ARG A 103 2.26 -8.79 8.07
CA ARG A 103 3.44 -9.46 8.65
C ARG A 103 3.85 -10.71 7.86
N ALA A 104 3.34 -10.85 6.63
CA ALA A 104 3.55 -11.99 5.75
C ALA A 104 3.13 -13.33 6.36
N ILE A 105 2.12 -13.38 7.24
CA ILE A 105 1.53 -14.64 7.71
C ILE A 105 0.65 -15.23 6.58
N GLU A 106 0.67 -16.55 6.39
CA GLU A 106 -0.10 -17.19 5.33
C GLU A 106 -1.61 -17.04 5.57
N PRO A 107 -2.42 -16.77 4.51
CA PRO A 107 -3.87 -16.71 4.63
C PRO A 107 -4.51 -17.99 5.19
N GLY A 108 -3.87 -19.15 4.99
CA GLY A 108 -4.32 -20.42 5.56
C GLY A 108 -4.21 -20.45 7.09
N ASP A 109 -3.11 -19.94 7.65
CA ASP A 109 -2.89 -19.90 9.10
C ASP A 109 -3.82 -18.88 9.76
N ILE A 110 -4.05 -17.74 9.09
CA ILE A 110 -5.01 -16.71 9.53
C ILE A 110 -6.43 -17.29 9.53
N ALA A 111 -6.78 -18.03 8.48
CA ALA A 111 -8.06 -18.72 8.33
C ALA A 111 -8.29 -19.72 9.47
N ALA A 112 -7.34 -20.61 9.71
CA ALA A 112 -7.39 -21.58 10.80
C ALA A 112 -7.56 -20.89 12.16
N ARG A 113 -6.80 -19.81 12.42
CA ARG A 113 -6.89 -19.06 13.69
C ARG A 113 -8.24 -18.38 13.89
N LEU A 114 -8.91 -17.97 12.82
CA LEU A 114 -10.21 -17.28 12.86
C LEU A 114 -11.41 -18.23 12.74
N GLY A 115 -11.19 -19.52 12.47
CA GLY A 115 -12.25 -20.46 12.11
C GLY A 115 -12.95 -20.09 10.80
N LYS A 116 -12.25 -19.45 9.86
CA LYS A 116 -12.83 -18.93 8.61
C LYS A 116 -12.27 -19.63 7.37
N PRO A 117 -13.03 -19.75 6.27
CA PRO A 117 -12.48 -20.25 5.01
C PRO A 117 -11.34 -19.36 4.48
N ARG A 118 -10.29 -19.98 3.93
CA ARG A 118 -9.15 -19.28 3.29
C ARG A 118 -9.58 -18.24 2.23
N PRO A 119 -10.53 -18.55 1.32
CA PRO A 119 -11.00 -17.55 0.34
C PRO A 119 -11.65 -16.32 0.99
N ALA A 120 -12.33 -16.49 2.13
CA ALA A 120 -12.94 -15.38 2.87
C ALA A 120 -11.88 -14.44 3.45
N VAL A 121 -10.82 -15.00 4.04
CA VAL A 121 -9.67 -14.21 4.54
C VAL A 121 -8.95 -13.47 3.41
N GLN A 122 -8.77 -14.13 2.25
CA GLN A 122 -8.15 -13.52 1.08
C GLN A 122 -8.96 -12.34 0.55
N ARG A 123 -10.28 -12.52 0.39
CA ARG A 123 -11.19 -11.46 -0.07
C ARG A 123 -11.20 -10.27 0.89
N VAL A 124 -11.33 -10.53 2.19
CA VAL A 124 -11.28 -9.48 3.22
C VAL A 124 -9.94 -8.74 3.20
N THR A 125 -8.83 -9.45 3.02
CA THR A 125 -7.50 -8.82 2.94
C THR A 125 -7.40 -7.92 1.71
N ALA A 126 -7.92 -8.33 0.55
CA ALA A 126 -7.98 -7.50 -0.65
C ALA A 126 -8.83 -6.24 -0.44
N ASP A 127 -10.01 -6.38 0.19
CA ASP A 127 -10.87 -5.25 0.52
C ASP A 127 -10.20 -4.27 1.50
N GLU A 128 -9.48 -4.77 2.51
CA GLU A 128 -8.75 -3.94 3.48
C GLU A 128 -7.59 -3.19 2.81
N ARG A 129 -6.85 -3.85 1.90
CA ARG A 129 -5.82 -3.19 1.08
C ARG A 129 -6.43 -2.09 0.21
N ALA A 130 -7.55 -2.35 -0.45
CA ALA A 130 -8.28 -1.35 -1.23
C ALA A 130 -8.76 -0.17 -0.36
N GLY A 131 -9.26 -0.44 0.85
CA GLY A 131 -9.63 0.58 1.83
C GLY A 131 -8.45 1.49 2.21
N VAL A 132 -7.27 0.90 2.42
CA VAL A 132 -6.03 1.65 2.67
C VAL A 132 -5.65 2.53 1.47
N LEU A 133 -5.74 2.01 0.25
CA LEU A 133 -5.47 2.79 -0.97
C LEU A 133 -6.43 3.96 -1.13
N ARG A 134 -7.72 3.78 -0.86
CA ARG A 134 -8.70 4.88 -0.86
C ARG A 134 -8.35 5.96 0.16
N GLY A 135 -7.93 5.57 1.36
CA GLY A 135 -7.46 6.51 2.39
C GLY A 135 -6.22 7.30 1.97
N LEU A 136 -5.40 6.75 1.07
CA LEU A 136 -4.22 7.41 0.51
C LEU A 136 -4.52 8.26 -0.72
N LEU A 137 -5.72 8.18 -1.30
CA LEU A 137 -6.06 8.88 -2.53
C LEU A 137 -5.80 10.40 -2.47
N PRO A 138 -6.14 11.13 -1.38
CA PRO A 138 -5.85 12.57 -1.29
C PRO A 138 -4.36 12.90 -1.42
N VAL A 139 -3.49 12.13 -0.76
CA VAL A 139 -2.03 12.35 -0.82
C VAL A 139 -1.43 11.86 -2.14
N ILE A 140 -2.02 10.84 -2.77
CA ILE A 140 -1.61 10.39 -4.10
C ILE A 140 -1.98 11.44 -5.16
N ARG A 141 -3.11 12.15 -5.02
CA ARG A 141 -3.57 13.19 -5.95
C ARG A 141 -2.93 14.57 -5.76
N ASP A 142 -2.29 14.84 -4.62
CA ASP A 142 -1.67 16.16 -4.36
C ASP A 142 -0.68 16.55 -5.47
N GLY A 143 -0.92 17.67 -6.16
CA GLY A 143 -0.10 18.14 -7.27
C GLY A 143 -0.30 17.43 -8.62
N LEU A 144 -1.36 16.64 -8.80
CA LEU A 144 -1.73 15.99 -10.07
C LEU A 144 -2.73 16.81 -10.92
N ASP A 145 -2.80 18.13 -10.76
CA ASP A 145 -3.83 18.98 -11.38
C ASP A 145 -3.87 18.90 -12.91
N THR A 146 -2.75 18.51 -13.53
CA THR A 146 -2.65 18.17 -14.95
C THR A 146 -1.78 16.92 -15.09
N ALA A 147 -2.41 15.76 -15.31
CA ALA A 147 -1.66 14.56 -15.65
C ALA A 147 -1.12 14.69 -17.07
N PRO A 148 0.14 14.30 -17.35
CA PRO A 148 0.65 14.29 -18.72
C PRO A 148 -0.16 13.31 -19.57
N ASP A 149 -0.44 13.70 -20.82
CA ASP A 149 -1.27 12.94 -21.77
C ASP A 149 -0.71 11.54 -22.09
N GLU A 150 0.61 11.34 -21.94
CA GLU A 150 1.28 10.07 -22.26
C GLU A 150 2.10 9.52 -21.09
N ILE A 151 1.95 8.21 -20.85
CA ILE A 151 2.70 7.45 -19.86
C ILE A 151 4.04 7.01 -20.47
N GLY A 152 5.13 7.74 -20.19
CA GLY A 152 6.48 7.40 -20.66
C GLY A 152 7.15 6.18 -19.99
N THR A 153 6.38 5.21 -19.48
CA THR A 153 6.90 4.05 -18.70
C THR A 153 7.74 3.07 -19.52
N GLU A 154 7.72 3.17 -20.85
CA GLU A 154 8.53 2.35 -21.76
C GLU A 154 9.94 2.89 -21.95
N THR A 155 10.20 4.13 -21.52
CA THR A 155 11.54 4.73 -21.66
C THR A 155 12.55 4.07 -20.73
N LYS A 156 13.83 4.08 -21.13
CA LYS A 156 14.93 3.59 -20.28
C LYS A 156 14.97 4.27 -18.90
N TYR A 157 14.57 5.54 -18.82
CA TYR A 157 14.54 6.31 -17.57
C TYR A 157 13.49 5.82 -16.56
N ALA A 158 12.50 5.05 -17.01
CA ALA A 158 11.56 4.38 -16.14
C ALA A 158 12.16 3.13 -15.48
N ARG A 159 13.23 2.57 -16.04
CA ARG A 159 13.73 1.22 -15.71
C ARG A 159 15.17 1.20 -15.19
N GLU A 160 16.02 2.08 -15.69
CA GLU A 160 17.45 2.06 -15.39
C GLU A 160 17.80 2.89 -14.16
N GLY A 161 18.73 2.36 -13.36
CA GLY A 161 19.34 3.07 -12.23
C GLY A 161 18.41 3.36 -11.06
N ILE A 162 17.26 2.68 -10.96
CA ILE A 162 16.32 2.89 -9.85
C ILE A 162 16.47 1.83 -8.76
N GLY A 163 16.01 2.17 -7.56
CA GLY A 163 15.88 1.20 -6.45
C GLY A 163 17.16 0.97 -5.65
N LEU A 164 18.23 1.71 -5.93
CA LEU A 164 19.41 1.72 -5.07
C LEU A 164 19.06 2.24 -3.67
N PRO A 165 19.59 1.62 -2.60
CA PRO A 165 19.38 2.11 -1.24
C PRO A 165 20.01 3.49 -1.03
N GLY A 166 19.48 4.23 -0.06
CA GLY A 166 20.11 5.42 0.48
C GLY A 166 21.19 5.05 1.51
N PRO A 167 22.23 5.87 1.69
CA PRO A 167 23.22 5.66 2.74
C PRO A 167 22.58 5.61 4.13
N THR A 168 23.18 4.85 5.05
CA THR A 168 22.70 4.74 6.43
C THR A 168 23.65 5.35 7.44
N GLY A 169 24.83 5.81 7.01
CA GLY A 169 25.69 6.73 7.76
C GLY A 169 25.50 8.19 7.30
N LEU A 170 25.57 9.13 8.25
CA LEU A 170 25.52 10.56 7.93
C LEU A 170 26.72 11.00 7.07
N ALA A 171 27.92 10.50 7.39
CA ALA A 171 29.13 10.78 6.61
C ALA A 171 29.01 10.25 5.17
N GLU A 172 28.47 9.04 4.99
CA GLU A 172 28.21 8.47 3.66
C GLU A 172 27.20 9.30 2.87
N LEU A 173 26.16 9.83 3.53
CA LEU A 173 25.19 10.72 2.87
C LEU A 173 25.84 12.02 2.39
N LEU A 174 26.75 12.60 3.17
CA LEU A 174 27.49 13.80 2.76
C LEU A 174 28.44 13.50 1.59
N ALA A 175 29.18 12.40 1.67
CA ALA A 175 30.04 11.94 0.58
C ALA A 175 29.24 11.73 -0.71
N LEU A 176 28.07 11.07 -0.62
CA LEU A 176 27.16 10.92 -1.75
C LEU A 176 26.67 12.28 -2.26
N SER A 177 26.26 13.19 -1.36
CA SER A 177 25.75 14.52 -1.73
C SER A 177 26.78 15.35 -2.50
N ARG A 178 28.08 15.14 -2.26
CA ARG A 178 29.18 15.80 -2.99
C ARG A 178 29.52 15.08 -4.30
N ALA A 179 29.39 13.75 -4.34
CA ALA A 179 29.76 12.94 -5.48
C ALA A 179 28.68 12.88 -6.57
N VAL A 180 27.41 13.13 -6.24
CA VAL A 180 26.30 13.09 -7.22
C VAL A 180 26.52 14.12 -8.32
N THR A 181 26.56 13.64 -9.55
CA THR A 181 26.61 14.47 -10.75
C THR A 181 25.22 15.03 -11.09
N VAL A 182 25.19 16.19 -11.74
CA VAL A 182 23.93 16.82 -12.17
C VAL A 182 23.21 15.93 -13.18
N MET A 183 21.96 15.59 -12.90
CA MET A 183 21.11 14.84 -13.82
C MET A 183 20.87 15.65 -15.11
N PRO A 184 21.04 15.05 -16.30
CA PRO A 184 20.74 15.71 -17.56
C PRO A 184 19.27 16.20 -17.61
N PRO A 185 18.98 17.38 -18.19
CA PRO A 185 17.62 17.93 -18.22
C PRO A 185 16.57 16.99 -18.84
N ALA A 186 16.94 16.27 -19.90
CA ALA A 186 16.05 15.33 -20.58
C ALA A 186 15.68 14.13 -19.68
N GLU A 187 16.67 13.60 -18.94
CA GLU A 187 16.44 12.51 -17.98
C GLU A 187 15.58 13.00 -16.80
N GLU A 188 15.90 14.17 -16.23
CA GLU A 188 15.13 14.77 -15.12
C GLU A 188 13.66 14.95 -15.51
N LYS A 189 13.41 15.53 -16.69
CA LYS A 189 12.06 15.72 -17.23
C LYS A 189 11.34 14.40 -17.47
N ALA A 190 12.04 13.40 -18.04
CA ALA A 190 11.45 12.09 -18.30
C ALA A 190 11.05 11.38 -17.00
N ARG A 191 11.95 11.30 -16.01
CA ARG A 191 11.67 10.70 -14.70
C ARG A 191 10.53 11.42 -13.98
N ALA A 192 10.48 12.75 -14.02
CA ALA A 192 9.39 13.51 -13.44
C ALA A 192 8.04 13.23 -14.12
N LYS A 193 8.00 13.12 -15.47
CA LYS A 193 6.79 12.70 -16.20
C LYS A 193 6.32 11.31 -15.80
N ILE A 194 7.23 10.34 -15.73
CA ILE A 194 6.92 8.96 -15.32
C ILE A 194 6.36 8.93 -13.90
N TYR A 195 6.98 9.66 -12.98
CA TYR A 195 6.51 9.76 -11.59
C TYR A 195 5.06 10.25 -11.51
N VAL A 196 4.73 11.34 -12.21
CA VAL A 196 3.38 11.88 -12.26
C VAL A 196 2.41 10.91 -12.93
N ALA A 197 2.80 10.29 -14.04
CA ALA A 197 1.98 9.33 -14.78
C ALA A 197 1.62 8.09 -13.95
N LEU A 198 2.58 7.51 -13.23
CA LEU A 198 2.33 6.35 -12.35
C LEU A 198 1.37 6.70 -11.21
N ARG A 199 1.50 7.88 -10.62
CA ARG A 199 0.56 8.36 -9.58
C ARG A 199 -0.83 8.60 -10.15
N ALA A 200 -0.93 9.20 -11.34
CA ALA A 200 -2.20 9.43 -12.01
C ALA A 200 -2.90 8.10 -12.34
N ARG A 201 -2.17 7.13 -12.91
CA ARG A 201 -2.70 5.79 -13.18
C ARG A 201 -3.19 5.10 -11.91
N ALA A 202 -2.39 5.14 -10.84
CA ALA A 202 -2.80 4.58 -9.55
C ALA A 202 -4.03 5.30 -8.98
N ALA A 203 -4.10 6.63 -9.06
CA ALA A 203 -5.23 7.40 -8.57
C ALA A 203 -6.53 7.07 -9.31
N SER A 204 -6.50 7.00 -10.65
CA SER A 204 -7.65 6.61 -11.47
C SER A 204 -8.11 5.19 -11.14
N ALA A 205 -7.18 4.23 -11.09
CA ALA A 205 -7.50 2.85 -10.75
C ALA A 205 -8.09 2.71 -9.33
N ILE A 206 -7.65 3.50 -8.35
CA ILE A 206 -8.23 3.52 -6.99
C ILE A 206 -9.70 3.98 -7.01
N VAL A 207 -10.02 5.00 -7.82
CA VAL A 207 -11.39 5.52 -7.98
C VAL A 207 -12.32 4.46 -8.57
N GLU A 208 -11.81 3.63 -9.47
CA GLU A 208 -12.55 2.56 -10.15
C GLU A 208 -12.76 1.30 -9.27
N LEU A 209 -12.06 1.18 -8.13
CA LEU A 209 -12.20 0.00 -7.26
C LEU A 209 -13.60 -0.08 -6.63
N VAL A 210 -14.30 -1.18 -6.90
CA VAL A 210 -15.58 -1.54 -6.25
C VAL A 210 -15.48 -1.57 -4.72
N ALA A 211 -16.53 -1.15 -4.00
CA ALA A 211 -16.50 -1.01 -2.54
C ALA A 211 -16.08 -2.30 -1.80
N HIS A 212 -16.58 -3.45 -2.26
CA HIS A 212 -16.35 -4.78 -1.69
C HIS A 212 -16.14 -5.83 -2.78
N GLY A 213 -15.47 -6.93 -2.44
CA GLY A 213 -15.20 -8.00 -3.39
C GLY A 213 -14.13 -7.61 -4.41
N VAL A 214 -13.17 -6.78 -3.99
CA VAL A 214 -12.14 -6.25 -4.89
C VAL A 214 -11.29 -7.38 -5.45
N HIS A 215 -11.02 -7.31 -6.74
CA HIS A 215 -10.13 -8.24 -7.42
C HIS A 215 -8.67 -7.99 -6.98
N ALA A 216 -8.06 -8.99 -6.33
CA ALA A 216 -6.75 -8.84 -5.70
C ALA A 216 -5.61 -8.44 -6.66
N PRO A 217 -5.57 -8.90 -7.92
CA PRO A 217 -4.63 -8.41 -8.93
C PRO A 217 -4.71 -6.91 -9.21
N ASP A 218 -5.88 -6.31 -9.15
CA ASP A 218 -6.06 -4.87 -9.44
C ASP A 218 -5.42 -4.03 -8.33
N VAL A 219 -5.66 -4.43 -7.07
CA VAL A 219 -4.99 -3.86 -5.89
C VAL A 219 -3.47 -4.04 -5.99
N ASP A 220 -3.03 -5.22 -6.44
CA ASP A 220 -1.60 -5.53 -6.60
C ASP A 220 -0.92 -4.64 -7.65
N ARG A 221 -1.61 -4.39 -8.76
CA ARG A 221 -1.15 -3.47 -9.80
C ARG A 221 -1.00 -2.05 -9.26
N ILE A 222 -2.01 -1.53 -8.55
CA ILE A 222 -1.97 -0.19 -7.95
C ILE A 222 -0.80 -0.05 -6.98
N GLU A 223 -0.63 -1.00 -6.06
CA GLU A 223 0.49 -0.98 -5.12
C GLU A 223 1.85 -1.04 -5.84
N THR A 224 1.94 -1.81 -6.92
CA THR A 224 3.16 -1.93 -7.73
C THR A 224 3.49 -0.61 -8.43
N ASP A 225 2.50 0.08 -8.99
CA ASP A 225 2.67 1.41 -9.60
C ASP A 225 3.17 2.44 -8.57
N LEU A 226 2.61 2.42 -7.36
CA LEU A 226 3.02 3.31 -6.28
C LEU A 226 4.43 3.00 -5.75
N ARG A 227 4.84 1.72 -5.72
CA ARG A 227 6.23 1.35 -5.43
C ARG A 227 7.16 1.85 -6.52
N TRP A 228 6.77 1.68 -7.78
CA TRP A 228 7.56 2.15 -8.93
C TRP A 228 7.73 3.68 -8.90
N ALA A 229 6.64 4.41 -8.65
CA ALA A 229 6.67 5.86 -8.48
C ALA A 229 7.62 6.27 -7.35
N ALA A 230 7.63 5.54 -6.22
CA ALA A 230 8.56 5.80 -5.14
C ALA A 230 10.02 5.56 -5.56
N ARG A 231 10.34 4.51 -6.34
CA ARG A 231 11.69 4.29 -6.85
C ARG A 231 12.16 5.40 -7.79
N ILE A 232 11.28 5.89 -8.65
CA ILE A 232 11.58 7.03 -9.54
C ILE A 232 11.80 8.31 -8.71
N LYS A 233 10.93 8.58 -7.74
CA LYS A 233 11.10 9.74 -6.84
C LYS A 233 12.41 9.67 -6.06
N ALA A 234 12.86 8.48 -5.67
CA ALA A 234 14.13 8.32 -4.96
C ALA A 234 15.32 8.82 -5.79
N GLU A 235 15.32 8.56 -7.10
CA GLU A 235 16.36 9.06 -8.00
C GLU A 235 16.26 10.57 -8.23
N LEU A 236 15.03 11.11 -8.35
CA LEU A 236 14.82 12.56 -8.39
C LEU A 236 15.31 13.23 -7.11
N VAL A 237 15.07 12.64 -5.92
CA VAL A 237 15.60 13.16 -4.65
C VAL A 237 17.12 13.03 -4.61
N ARG A 238 17.67 11.89 -5.03
CA ARG A 238 19.12 11.65 -5.07
C ARG A 238 19.84 12.69 -5.93
N SER A 239 19.26 13.08 -7.07
CA SER A 239 19.82 14.10 -7.95
C SER A 239 19.83 15.51 -7.33
N GLN A 240 19.06 15.75 -6.26
CA GLN A 240 18.99 17.03 -5.55
C GLN A 240 19.81 17.07 -4.26
N LEU A 241 20.47 15.97 -3.87
CA LEU A 241 21.35 15.96 -2.69
C LEU A 241 22.42 17.06 -2.70
N PRO A 242 23.08 17.38 -3.83
CA PRO A 242 24.03 18.49 -3.88
C PRO A 242 23.37 19.85 -3.58
N ASN A 243 22.11 20.04 -4.00
CA ASN A 243 21.37 21.27 -3.75
C ASN A 243 20.99 21.40 -2.28
N ILE A 244 20.56 20.32 -1.64
CA ILE A 244 20.28 20.27 -0.19
C ILE A 244 21.54 20.65 0.60
N LEU A 245 22.67 20.01 0.29
CA LEU A 245 23.94 20.28 0.98
C LEU A 245 24.39 21.73 0.77
N ARG A 246 24.33 22.23 -0.47
CA ARG A 246 24.69 23.62 -0.78
C ARG A 246 23.81 24.63 -0.05
N THR A 247 22.51 24.38 0.08
CA THR A 247 21.62 25.25 0.86
C THR A 247 22.04 25.31 2.33
N ILE A 248 22.43 24.18 2.92
CA ILE A 248 22.93 24.14 4.30
C ILE A 248 24.23 24.95 4.42
N GLU A 249 25.24 24.63 3.60
CA GLU A 249 26.56 25.27 3.66
C GLU A 249 26.49 26.78 3.37
N SER A 250 25.67 27.20 2.39
CA SER A 250 25.47 28.61 2.08
C SER A 250 24.83 29.39 3.23
N ARG A 251 23.88 28.79 3.96
CA ARG A 251 23.20 29.44 5.08
C ARG A 251 24.04 29.48 6.36
N LEU A 252 24.91 28.49 6.53
CA LEU A 252 25.86 28.42 7.65
C LEU A 252 27.10 29.30 7.42
N GLY A 253 27.52 29.47 6.17
CA GLY A 253 28.77 30.15 5.79
C GLY A 253 30.01 29.28 5.95
N HIS A 254 29.85 27.96 6.13
CA HIS A 254 30.94 26.99 6.29
C HIS A 254 30.45 25.56 5.99
N GLU A 255 31.38 24.59 6.02
CA GLU A 255 31.09 23.16 5.84
C GLU A 255 29.99 22.66 6.79
N ALA A 256 29.09 21.82 6.28
CA ALA A 256 27.92 21.34 7.01
C ALA A 256 28.29 20.53 8.27
N GLU A 257 29.43 19.87 8.28
CA GLU A 257 29.94 19.05 9.38
C GLU A 257 30.15 19.85 10.68
N ALA A 258 30.47 21.14 10.57
CA ALA A 258 30.83 21.96 11.72
C ALA A 258 29.68 22.19 12.72
N VAL A 259 28.42 21.98 12.31
CA VAL A 259 27.25 22.13 13.20
C VAL A 259 27.02 20.95 14.15
N GLY A 260 27.77 19.86 13.97
CA GLY A 260 27.60 18.60 14.70
C GLY A 260 26.46 17.74 14.13
N GLY A 261 26.62 16.42 14.22
CA GLY A 261 25.78 15.52 13.42
C GLY A 261 24.32 15.38 13.87
N SER A 262 23.98 15.63 15.15
CA SER A 262 22.57 15.71 15.58
C SER A 262 21.82 16.86 14.89
N LYS A 263 22.40 18.07 14.89
CA LYS A 263 21.81 19.24 14.21
C LYS A 263 21.80 19.03 12.70
N LEU A 264 22.89 18.52 12.14
CA LEU A 264 22.97 18.25 10.70
C LEU A 264 21.93 17.21 10.25
N ARG A 265 21.75 16.14 11.01
CA ARG A 265 20.71 15.13 10.75
C ARG A 265 19.32 15.73 10.74
N ALA A 266 19.01 16.61 11.71
CA ALA A 266 17.73 17.31 11.75
C ALA A 266 17.54 18.23 10.53
N MET A 267 18.57 18.99 10.14
CA MET A 267 18.54 19.85 8.96
C MET A 267 18.36 19.05 7.66
N MET A 268 19.20 18.04 7.44
CA MET A 268 19.11 17.14 6.28
C MET A 268 17.73 16.48 6.19
N GLY A 269 17.19 15.98 7.30
CA GLY A 269 15.85 15.38 7.33
C GLY A 269 14.75 16.37 6.96
N SER A 270 14.83 17.61 7.45
CA SER A 270 13.85 18.67 7.13
C SER A 270 13.92 19.09 5.66
N LEU A 271 15.13 19.32 5.12
CA LEU A 271 15.31 19.72 3.73
C LEU A 271 14.97 18.57 2.76
N MET A 272 15.24 17.32 3.14
CA MET A 272 14.81 16.15 2.36
C MET A 272 13.28 16.09 2.26
N LYS A 273 12.57 16.35 3.36
CA LYS A 273 11.10 16.42 3.37
C LYS A 273 10.59 17.56 2.48
N ALA A 274 11.21 18.74 2.56
CA ALA A 274 10.88 19.88 1.71
C ALA A 274 11.12 19.58 0.21
N THR A 275 12.22 18.89 -0.10
CA THR A 275 12.53 18.40 -1.46
C THR A 275 11.47 17.43 -1.96
N CYS A 276 11.03 16.49 -1.12
CA CYS A 276 9.97 15.55 -1.48
C CYS A 276 8.67 16.27 -1.83
N THR A 277 8.25 17.26 -1.03
CA THR A 277 7.06 18.08 -1.30
C THR A 277 7.21 18.92 -2.57
N ALA A 278 8.40 19.48 -2.83
CA ALA A 278 8.67 20.23 -4.05
C ALA A 278 8.54 19.34 -5.30
N ILE A 279 9.06 18.11 -5.23
CA ILE A 279 8.92 17.12 -6.32
C ILE A 279 7.45 16.73 -6.52
N ASP A 280 6.68 16.54 -5.44
CA ASP A 280 5.26 16.16 -5.53
C ASP A 280 4.41 17.18 -6.26
N ARG A 281 4.77 18.46 -6.18
CA ARG A 281 4.07 19.59 -6.80
C ARG A 281 4.71 20.08 -8.11
N HIS A 282 5.84 19.49 -8.51
CA HIS A 282 6.53 19.90 -9.71
C HIS A 282 5.82 19.35 -10.95
N HIS A 283 5.41 20.25 -11.85
CA HIS A 283 4.81 19.87 -13.11
C HIS A 283 5.88 19.81 -14.23
N PRO A 284 6.17 18.63 -14.81
CA PRO A 284 7.32 18.44 -15.69
C PRO A 284 7.14 19.00 -17.11
N SER A 285 5.90 19.27 -17.55
CA SER A 285 5.64 19.79 -18.90
C SER A 285 5.73 21.31 -18.99
N THR A 286 5.43 22.01 -17.89
CA THR A 286 5.37 23.48 -17.82
C THR A 286 6.41 24.08 -16.87
N GLY A 287 6.92 23.28 -15.93
CA GLY A 287 7.99 23.68 -15.03
C GLY A 287 9.35 23.66 -15.72
N GLY A 288 10.20 24.64 -15.39
CA GLY A 288 11.63 24.60 -15.72
C GLY A 288 12.36 23.48 -14.98
N ARG A 289 13.65 23.66 -14.71
CA ARG A 289 14.46 22.67 -13.96
C ARG A 289 13.87 22.40 -12.58
N LEU A 290 13.90 21.13 -12.14
CA LEU A 290 13.42 20.71 -10.82
C LEU A 290 14.17 21.41 -9.67
N ALA A 291 15.44 21.79 -9.91
CA ALA A 291 16.27 22.49 -8.94
C ALA A 291 15.61 23.79 -8.42
N ALA A 292 14.89 24.55 -9.26
CA ALA A 292 14.31 25.83 -8.86
C ALA A 292 13.25 25.71 -7.74
N PRO A 293 12.17 24.92 -7.89
CA PRO A 293 11.20 24.73 -6.81
C PRO A 293 11.80 24.03 -5.58
N VAL A 294 12.78 23.13 -5.78
CA VAL A 294 13.48 22.45 -4.69
C VAL A 294 14.28 23.42 -3.84
N LEU A 295 15.12 24.28 -4.44
CA LEU A 295 15.92 25.27 -3.73
C LEU A 295 15.04 26.24 -2.95
N LEU A 296 13.95 26.73 -3.55
CA LEU A 296 12.99 27.60 -2.86
C LEU A 296 12.38 26.94 -1.61
N SER A 297 12.07 25.65 -1.72
CA SER A 297 11.46 24.87 -0.63
C SER A 297 12.49 24.56 0.46
N CYS A 298 13.73 24.22 0.07
CA CYS A 298 14.84 24.00 0.99
C CYS A 298 15.22 25.27 1.74
N ASP A 299 15.24 26.43 1.09
CA ASP A 299 15.54 27.71 1.74
C ASP A 299 14.52 28.06 2.83
N ARG A 300 13.23 27.84 2.56
CA ARG A 300 12.16 28.04 3.55
C ARG A 300 12.32 27.08 4.73
N ALA A 301 12.58 25.80 4.45
CA ALA A 301 12.80 24.80 5.48
C ALA A 301 14.07 25.09 6.32
N MET A 302 15.14 25.54 5.69
CA MET A 302 16.40 25.88 6.36
C MET A 302 16.21 27.08 7.29
N ARG A 303 15.47 28.11 6.88
CA ARG A 303 15.13 29.26 7.72
C ARG A 303 14.40 28.83 9.00
N ASP A 304 13.36 28.00 8.86
CA ASP A 304 12.61 27.44 10.00
C ASP A 304 13.53 26.59 10.91
N MET A 305 14.41 25.78 10.32
CA MET A 305 15.36 24.97 11.09
C MET A 305 16.39 25.79 11.85
N MET A 306 16.93 26.85 11.26
CA MET A 306 17.89 27.74 11.94
C MET A 306 17.26 28.39 13.17
N LEU A 307 16.01 28.83 13.07
CA LEU A 307 15.25 29.38 14.20
C LEU A 307 15.06 28.31 15.29
N ARG A 308 14.56 27.12 14.92
CA ARG A 308 14.29 26.02 15.87
C ARG A 308 15.53 25.50 16.59
N LEU A 309 16.67 25.46 15.90
CA LEU A 309 17.94 24.98 16.46
C LEU A 309 18.81 26.10 17.06
N SER A 310 18.28 27.33 17.07
CA SER A 310 18.98 28.55 17.50
C SER A 310 20.37 28.69 16.86
N ILE A 311 20.47 28.35 15.58
CA ILE A 311 21.69 28.48 14.79
C ILE A 311 21.75 29.91 14.26
N LYS A 312 22.73 30.67 14.72
CA LYS A 312 23.04 31.99 14.14
C LYS A 312 23.83 31.77 12.84
N PRO A 313 23.50 32.47 11.73
CA PRO A 313 24.42 32.52 10.60
C PRO A 313 25.73 33.12 11.09
N MET A 314 26.85 32.41 10.93
CA MET A 314 28.13 32.95 11.37
C MET A 314 28.57 34.03 10.38
N SER A 315 28.55 35.30 10.82
CA SER A 315 29.38 36.33 10.19
C SER A 315 30.84 36.04 10.57
N GLN A 316 31.61 35.55 9.62
CA GLN A 316 33.05 35.27 9.72
C GLN A 316 33.41 34.10 10.66
N ALA A 317 33.89 33.00 10.06
CA ALA A 317 34.53 31.90 10.76
C ALA A 317 35.67 32.44 11.64
N GLN A 318 35.56 32.30 12.98
CA GLN A 318 36.69 32.59 13.87
C GLN A 318 37.79 31.56 13.59
N PRO A 319 38.98 31.98 13.12
CA PRO A 319 40.10 31.06 12.90
C PRO A 319 40.50 30.40 14.22
N GLY A 320 40.79 29.09 14.20
CA GLY A 320 41.42 28.38 15.33
C GLY A 320 40.50 27.48 16.18
N ARG A 321 39.19 27.37 15.89
CA ARG A 321 38.37 26.34 16.54
C ARG A 321 38.56 24.96 15.89
N ALA A 322 38.84 23.96 16.72
CA ALA A 322 38.94 22.56 16.30
C ALA A 322 37.67 22.13 15.53
N ARG A 323 37.87 21.57 14.33
CA ARG A 323 36.77 21.07 13.50
C ARG A 323 36.18 19.83 14.16
N ARG A 324 34.86 19.83 14.38
CA ARG A 324 34.15 18.60 14.76
C ARG A 324 34.03 17.72 13.53
N VAL A 325 34.74 16.59 13.53
CA VAL A 325 34.57 15.54 12.54
C VAL A 325 33.32 14.74 12.91
N ILE A 326 32.41 14.54 11.95
CA ILE A 326 31.28 13.63 12.15
C ILE A 326 31.85 12.22 12.32
N GLY A 327 31.62 11.62 13.48
CA GLY A 327 32.04 10.24 13.73
C GLY A 327 31.35 9.28 12.76
N SER A 328 32.07 8.24 12.33
CA SER A 328 31.56 7.16 11.46
C SER A 328 30.35 6.41 12.05
N GLY A 329 30.08 6.55 13.35
CA GLY A 329 28.95 5.92 14.04
C GLY A 329 27.60 6.63 13.91
N GLU A 330 27.52 7.80 13.28
CA GLU A 330 26.25 8.55 13.18
C GLU A 330 25.29 7.94 12.16
N ARG A 331 24.37 7.10 12.64
CA ARG A 331 23.38 6.40 11.82
C ARG A 331 22.18 7.28 11.48
N ILE A 332 21.73 7.18 10.24
CA ILE A 332 20.49 7.76 9.72
C ILE A 332 19.60 6.66 9.12
N ALA A 333 18.32 6.97 8.91
CA ALA A 333 17.43 6.08 8.19
C ALA A 333 17.72 6.15 6.69
N ASP A 334 17.58 5.02 5.99
CA ASP A 334 17.57 4.96 4.52
C ASP A 334 16.39 5.82 4.01
N PHE A 335 16.71 6.98 3.44
CA PHE A 335 15.70 7.95 3.03
C PHE A 335 14.78 7.39 1.94
N THR A 336 15.28 6.49 1.09
CA THR A 336 14.54 5.94 -0.07
C THR A 336 13.29 5.14 0.32
N GLN A 337 13.15 4.79 1.60
CA GLN A 337 12.02 4.04 2.14
C GLN A 337 10.92 4.94 2.73
N ARG A 338 11.14 6.27 2.79
CA ARG A 338 10.22 7.22 3.44
C ARG A 338 10.08 8.57 2.69
N ILE A 339 10.25 8.56 1.38
CA ILE A 339 10.11 9.77 0.53
C ILE A 339 8.69 10.01 0.03
N CYS A 340 7.82 8.99 0.07
CA CYS A 340 6.41 9.13 -0.27
C CYS A 340 5.50 8.77 0.91
N ALA A 341 4.40 9.51 1.06
CA ALA A 341 3.45 9.33 2.16
C ALA A 341 2.78 7.95 2.19
N TRP A 342 2.66 7.29 1.03
CA TRP A 342 2.04 5.96 0.91
C TRP A 342 2.98 4.79 1.25
N GLN A 343 4.31 5.00 1.25
CA GLN A 343 5.27 3.91 1.46
C GLN A 343 5.03 3.10 2.74
N PRO A 344 4.80 3.72 3.93
CA PRO A 344 4.53 2.96 5.16
C PRO A 344 3.32 2.01 5.05
N SER A 345 2.38 2.31 4.16
CA SER A 345 1.16 1.54 3.98
C SER A 345 1.29 0.41 2.96
N ILE A 346 2.20 0.51 1.99
CA ILE A 346 2.30 -0.46 0.86
C ILE A 346 3.63 -1.22 0.78
N GLU A 347 4.69 -0.67 1.38
CA GLU A 347 6.02 -1.27 1.40
C GLU A 347 6.10 -2.32 2.51
N PRO A 348 6.97 -3.32 2.33
CA PRO A 348 7.28 -4.26 3.41
C PRO A 348 8.01 -3.56 4.56
N ASP A 349 8.19 -4.29 5.66
CA ASP A 349 8.95 -3.81 6.81
C ASP A 349 10.36 -3.35 6.40
N ILE A 350 10.83 -2.21 6.92
CA ILE A 350 12.16 -1.64 6.67
C ILE A 350 13.32 -2.62 6.92
N ARG A 351 13.11 -3.60 7.80
CA ARG A 351 14.09 -4.65 8.08
C ARG A 351 14.29 -5.60 6.90
N LEU A 352 13.30 -5.77 6.03
CA LEU A 352 13.38 -6.70 4.90
C LEU A 352 14.65 -6.47 4.08
N ARG A 353 14.93 -5.21 3.69
CA ARG A 353 16.09 -4.87 2.87
C ARG A 353 17.42 -5.26 3.53
N ARG A 354 17.51 -5.18 4.87
CA ARG A 354 18.73 -5.55 5.61
C ARG A 354 18.94 -7.06 5.73
N GLY A 355 17.89 -7.84 5.52
CA GLY A 355 17.94 -9.31 5.59
C GLY A 355 18.12 -9.98 4.23
N LEU A 356 18.16 -9.21 3.13
CA LEU A 356 18.27 -9.78 1.78
C LEU A 356 19.57 -10.56 1.58
N ASP A 357 20.68 -10.10 2.17
CA ASP A 357 21.98 -10.78 2.03
C ASP A 357 22.10 -12.02 2.94
N ALA A 358 21.10 -12.27 3.79
CA ALA A 358 21.09 -13.35 4.77
C ALA A 358 20.05 -14.44 4.46
N ILE A 359 19.48 -14.45 3.25
CA ILE A 359 18.55 -15.47 2.76
C ILE A 359 19.07 -16.05 1.44
N SER A 360 18.43 -17.11 0.93
CA SER A 360 18.81 -17.69 -0.36
C SER A 360 18.68 -16.67 -1.50
N GLU A 361 19.58 -16.76 -2.48
CA GLU A 361 19.61 -15.82 -3.61
C GLU A 361 18.29 -15.81 -4.39
N ASP A 362 17.65 -16.96 -4.58
CA ASP A 362 16.32 -17.03 -5.21
C ASP A 362 15.25 -16.21 -4.46
N HIS A 363 15.28 -16.24 -3.13
CA HIS A 363 14.36 -15.44 -2.32
C HIS A 363 14.74 -13.96 -2.35
N ALA A 364 16.03 -13.64 -2.30
CA ALA A 364 16.50 -12.27 -2.41
C ALA A 364 16.10 -11.66 -3.76
N GLU A 365 16.30 -12.38 -4.86
CA GLU A 365 15.95 -11.94 -6.21
C GLU A 365 14.43 -11.81 -6.38
N LEU A 366 13.64 -12.76 -5.87
CA LEU A 366 12.18 -12.65 -5.83
C LEU A 366 11.75 -11.33 -5.16
N LEU A 367 12.33 -11.00 -4.00
CA LEU A 367 12.01 -9.76 -3.28
C LEU A 367 12.54 -8.50 -4.00
N ARG A 368 13.71 -8.55 -4.63
CA ARG A 368 14.26 -7.45 -5.43
C ARG A 368 13.35 -7.14 -6.62
N LEU A 369 12.90 -8.16 -7.35
CA LEU A 369 11.95 -8.03 -8.47
C LEU A 369 10.59 -7.52 -8.00
N ARG A 370 10.08 -8.07 -6.89
CA ARG A 370 8.75 -7.71 -6.37
C ARG A 370 8.65 -6.26 -5.90
N PHE A 371 9.66 -5.79 -5.19
CA PHE A 371 9.63 -4.49 -4.50
C PHE A 371 10.55 -3.43 -5.15
N GLY A 372 11.27 -3.78 -6.21
CA GLY A 372 12.27 -2.94 -6.88
C GLY A 372 13.35 -2.46 -5.91
N LEU A 373 13.95 -3.40 -5.15
CA LEU A 373 14.88 -3.06 -4.06
C LEU A 373 16.35 -2.93 -4.49
N ALA A 374 16.63 -3.10 -5.77
CA ALA A 374 17.90 -2.86 -6.43
C ALA A 374 17.63 -2.69 -7.94
N PRO A 375 18.60 -2.22 -8.74
CA PRO A 375 18.56 -2.39 -10.19
C PRO A 375 18.42 -3.88 -10.51
N THR A 376 17.31 -4.24 -11.15
CA THR A 376 17.05 -5.61 -11.61
C THR A 376 17.04 -5.65 -13.11
N ALA A 377 17.15 -6.84 -13.71
CA ALA A 377 16.95 -7.01 -15.15
C ALA A 377 15.53 -6.62 -15.61
N ALA A 378 14.54 -6.59 -14.72
CA ALA A 378 13.22 -6.05 -15.03
C ALA A 378 13.20 -4.51 -15.02
N GLY A 379 14.10 -3.88 -14.26
CA GLY A 379 14.21 -2.43 -14.11
C GLY A 379 13.07 -1.77 -13.32
N HIS A 380 12.08 -2.51 -12.84
CA HIS A 380 10.96 -1.97 -12.06
C HIS A 380 10.35 -3.03 -11.15
N PRO A 381 9.59 -2.63 -10.10
CA PRO A 381 8.81 -3.55 -9.30
C PRO A 381 7.79 -4.31 -10.15
N LEU A 382 7.63 -5.60 -9.91
CA LEU A 382 6.69 -6.47 -10.62
C LEU A 382 5.46 -6.81 -9.77
N THR A 383 4.31 -6.93 -10.42
CA THR A 383 3.12 -7.57 -9.84
C THR A 383 3.37 -9.06 -9.59
N LEU A 384 2.56 -9.68 -8.75
CA LEU A 384 2.61 -11.13 -8.54
C LEU A 384 2.32 -11.90 -9.84
N ALA A 385 1.47 -11.36 -10.72
CA ALA A 385 1.17 -11.97 -12.01
C ALA A 385 2.38 -11.92 -12.96
N GLU A 386 3.04 -10.77 -13.07
CA GLU A 386 4.25 -10.62 -13.88
C GLU A 386 5.41 -11.46 -13.33
N LEU A 387 5.56 -11.50 -12.00
CA LEU A 387 6.57 -12.31 -11.34
C LEU A 387 6.31 -13.81 -11.58
N SER A 388 5.05 -14.22 -11.56
CA SER A 388 4.64 -15.58 -11.92
C SER A 388 5.03 -15.95 -13.35
N HIS A 389 4.74 -15.07 -14.31
CA HIS A 389 5.13 -15.27 -15.71
C HIS A 389 6.65 -15.35 -15.85
N ARG A 390 7.38 -14.43 -15.21
CA ARG A 390 8.85 -14.36 -15.28
C ARG A 390 9.54 -15.58 -14.68
N LEU A 391 9.02 -16.11 -13.58
CA LEU A 391 9.58 -17.27 -12.88
C LEU A 391 9.05 -18.61 -13.44
N GLY A 392 8.20 -18.61 -14.47
CA GLY A 392 7.59 -19.83 -15.01
C GLY A 392 6.78 -20.61 -13.97
N SER A 393 6.18 -19.91 -13.00
CA SER A 393 5.47 -20.51 -11.87
C SER A 393 4.00 -20.12 -11.86
N ARG A 394 3.22 -20.67 -10.92
CA ARG A 394 1.81 -20.31 -10.71
C ARG A 394 1.69 -19.13 -9.73
N PRO A 395 0.74 -18.19 -9.89
CA PRO A 395 0.66 -16.99 -9.05
C PRO A 395 0.54 -17.30 -7.56
N LEU A 396 -0.20 -18.37 -7.22
CA LEU A 396 -0.35 -18.83 -5.84
C LEU A 396 0.96 -19.31 -5.22
N HIS A 397 1.82 -19.96 -6.01
CA HIS A 397 3.13 -20.43 -5.56
C HIS A 397 4.05 -19.23 -5.30
N VAL A 398 4.12 -18.30 -6.25
CA VAL A 398 4.90 -17.05 -6.10
C VAL A 398 4.45 -16.25 -4.88
N ALA A 399 3.15 -16.09 -4.66
CA ALA A 399 2.63 -15.37 -3.50
C ALA A 399 2.96 -16.06 -2.15
N ARG A 400 3.10 -17.39 -2.13
CA ARG A 400 3.54 -18.13 -0.93
C ARG A 400 5.05 -17.97 -0.73
N SER A 401 5.84 -18.10 -1.80
CA SER A 401 7.30 -17.91 -1.75
C SER A 401 7.67 -16.48 -1.36
N GLU A 402 6.96 -15.47 -1.86
CA GLU A 402 7.10 -14.06 -1.44
C GLU A 402 6.95 -13.91 0.08
N ARG A 403 5.87 -14.44 0.66
CA ARG A 403 5.64 -14.33 2.10
C ARG A 403 6.68 -15.07 2.92
N ALA A 404 7.07 -16.28 2.49
CA ALA A 404 8.14 -17.03 3.14
C ALA A 404 9.47 -16.24 3.10
N ALA A 405 9.83 -15.70 1.94
CA ALA A 405 11.02 -14.87 1.76
C ALA A 405 11.00 -13.63 2.67
N ILE A 406 9.87 -12.92 2.77
CA ILE A 406 9.71 -11.76 3.68
C ILE A 406 9.96 -12.18 5.13
N ARG A 407 9.37 -13.29 5.60
CA ARG A 407 9.53 -13.76 6.98
C ARG A 407 10.98 -14.14 7.26
N ASN A 408 11.62 -14.86 6.35
CA ASN A 408 13.02 -15.28 6.48
C ASN A 408 13.93 -14.05 6.55
N ALA A 409 13.77 -13.08 5.63
CA ALA A 409 14.56 -11.84 5.64
C ALA A 409 14.44 -11.09 6.97
N ILE A 410 13.21 -10.91 7.47
CA ILE A 410 12.98 -10.21 8.74
C ILE A 410 13.55 -11.00 9.92
N ALA A 411 13.44 -12.33 9.93
CA ALA A 411 13.98 -13.18 10.99
C ALA A 411 15.50 -13.08 11.06
N SER A 412 16.21 -13.14 9.94
CA SER A 412 17.67 -13.03 9.87
C SER A 412 18.18 -11.70 10.48
N THR A 413 17.46 -10.60 10.29
CA THR A 413 17.85 -9.31 10.91
C THR A 413 17.69 -9.24 12.43
N ARG A 414 16.83 -10.09 13.02
CA ARG A 414 16.68 -10.17 14.48
C ARG A 414 17.81 -10.98 15.08
N GLN A 415 18.20 -12.07 14.42
CA GLN A 415 19.30 -12.92 14.85
C GLN A 415 20.64 -12.17 14.79
N ALA A 416 20.89 -11.37 13.76
CA ALA A 416 22.10 -10.56 13.65
C ALA A 416 22.23 -9.41 14.70
N ARG A 417 21.20 -9.20 15.54
CA ARG A 417 21.19 -8.19 16.61
C ARG A 417 21.25 -8.79 18.02
N ALA A 418 20.97 -10.08 18.15
CA ALA A 418 21.12 -10.84 19.38
C ALA A 418 22.55 -11.38 19.45
#